data_AF-A0A8R1WK24-F1
#
_entry.id   AF-A0A8R1WK24-F1
#
_cell.length_a   1.000
_cell.length_b   1.000
_cell.length_c   1.000
_cell.angle_alpha   90.00
_cell.angle_beta   90.00
_cell.angle_gamma   90.00
#
_symmetry.space_group_name_H-M   'P 1'
#
loop_
_entity.id
_entity.type
_entity.pdbx_description
1 polymer ?
#
loop_
_entity_poly.entity_id
_entity_poly.type
_entity_poly.pdbx_seq_one_letter_code
_entity_poly.pdbx_strand_id
1 'polypeptide(L)'
;MSRQCRANNKKMWQTQRDPNGSEIIIRKEEVMAIKSKFPTKIPLIVERYHKERNLPTLDKKKFLVPEDITMSQFLVIIRNRIRVKPNQALYLIINNRSMLSMSLTMAQAYENYGDEDGFLYITYASQEVFGYQDDMQEKSNREVEAIRHRFPNKVPLYVTRYVRDREVPVLGRTKFLVPQELTMSQFLYIIRTKMKLRDSQALYLLVNDKVLASHSMTMAQAYQQFRSHDGYLHITYAAQQVFG
;
A
#
# COMPACT_ATOMS: atom_id res chain seq x y z
N MET A 1 18.35 -9.85 48.85
CA MET A 1 17.99 -8.42 48.82
C MET A 1 18.76 -7.78 47.67
N SER A 2 18.10 -7.48 46.54
CA SER A 2 17.69 -6.10 46.18
C SER A 2 18.91 -5.28 45.71
N ARG A 3 19.04 -4.72 44.49
CA ARG A 3 18.11 -4.33 43.43
C ARG A 3 18.84 -4.24 42.10
N GLN A 4 18.08 -4.52 41.05
CA GLN A 4 18.40 -4.29 39.65
C GLN A 4 17.95 -2.89 39.23
N CYS A 5 18.77 -2.16 38.47
CA CYS A 5 18.29 -1.10 37.60
C CYS A 5 18.82 -1.36 36.18
N ARG A 6 17.94 -1.95 35.36
CA ARG A 6 18.12 -2.12 33.91
C ARG A 6 17.88 -0.77 33.23
N ALA A 7 18.88 -0.27 32.52
CA ALA A 7 18.67 0.79 31.55
C ALA A 7 17.97 0.21 30.31
N ASN A 8 16.85 0.82 29.97
CA ASN A 8 15.94 0.47 28.89
C ASN A 8 16.61 0.56 27.51
N ASN A 9 16.74 -0.58 26.84
CA ASN A 9 17.06 -0.62 25.42
C ASN A 9 15.76 -0.45 24.60
N LYS A 10 15.46 0.79 24.22
CA LYS A 10 14.45 1.11 23.20
C LYS A 10 14.95 0.62 21.83
N LYS A 11 14.74 -0.67 21.52
CA LYS A 11 14.77 -1.15 20.12
C LYS A 11 13.37 -0.98 19.51
N MET A 12 13.20 0.21 18.95
CA MET A 12 12.10 0.62 18.10
C MET A 12 12.29 -0.09 16.75
N TRP A 13 11.59 -1.21 16.53
CA TRP A 13 11.59 -1.89 15.24
C TRP A 13 10.76 -1.08 14.24
N GLN A 14 11.39 -0.09 13.62
CA GLN A 14 11.03 0.30 12.27
C GLN A 14 11.59 -0.79 11.34
N THR A 15 10.80 -1.23 10.39
CA THR A 15 11.25 -2.08 9.28
C THR A 15 12.44 -1.40 8.60
N GLN A 16 13.66 -1.78 8.97
CA GLN A 16 14.86 -1.36 8.27
C GLN A 16 14.83 -2.02 6.90
N ARG A 17 14.38 -1.27 5.88
CA ARG A 17 14.86 -1.49 4.52
C ARG A 17 16.36 -1.28 4.56
N ASP A 18 17.13 -2.35 4.36
CA ASP A 18 18.58 -2.24 4.25
C ASP A 18 18.93 -1.46 2.98
N PRO A 19 19.90 -0.51 3.03
CA PRO A 19 20.26 0.31 1.87
C PRO A 19 21.07 -0.44 0.81
N ASN A 20 21.50 -1.69 1.06
CA ASN A 20 22.29 -2.47 0.13
C ASN A 20 21.40 -3.24 -0.87
N GLY A 21 21.50 -2.89 -2.16
CA GLY A 21 20.75 -3.52 -3.26
C GLY A 21 21.01 -5.02 -3.48
N SER A 22 21.94 -5.62 -2.74
CA SER A 22 22.32 -7.05 -2.85
C SER A 22 21.20 -8.01 -2.43
N GLU A 23 20.39 -7.69 -1.42
CA GLU A 23 19.34 -8.60 -0.94
C GLU A 23 18.16 -8.70 -1.92
N ILE A 24 17.82 -7.60 -2.60
CA ILE A 24 16.76 -7.56 -3.61
C ILE A 24 17.12 -8.44 -4.82
N ILE A 25 18.39 -8.42 -5.24
CA ILE A 25 18.88 -9.23 -6.37
C ILE A 25 18.74 -10.71 -6.05
N ILE A 26 19.17 -11.14 -4.86
CA ILE A 26 19.06 -12.54 -4.41
C ILE A 26 17.59 -13.00 -4.41
N ARG A 27 16.68 -12.14 -3.93
CA ARG A 27 15.24 -12.47 -3.87
C ARG A 27 14.61 -12.55 -5.27
N LYS A 28 15.03 -11.68 -6.19
CA LYS A 28 14.60 -11.76 -7.61
C LYS A 28 15.06 -13.04 -8.26
N GLU A 29 16.32 -13.44 -8.05
CA GLU A 29 16.85 -14.71 -8.56
C GLU A 29 16.10 -15.91 -7.97
N GLU A 30 15.80 -15.87 -6.66
CA GLU A 30 14.99 -16.88 -5.99
C GLU A 30 13.61 -16.99 -6.65
N VAL A 31 12.91 -15.87 -6.87
CA VAL A 31 11.60 -15.84 -7.52
C VAL A 31 11.67 -16.33 -8.97
N MET A 32 12.69 -15.93 -9.73
CA MET A 32 12.87 -16.40 -11.11
C MET A 32 13.05 -17.92 -11.17
N ALA A 33 13.87 -18.49 -10.29
CA ALA A 33 14.06 -19.93 -10.20
C ALA A 33 12.76 -20.66 -9.78
N ILE A 34 11.99 -20.09 -8.86
CA ILE A 34 10.69 -20.61 -8.43
C ILE A 34 9.68 -20.59 -9.58
N LYS A 35 9.53 -19.47 -10.29
CA LYS A 35 8.57 -19.33 -11.40
C LYS A 35 8.92 -20.24 -12.57
N SER A 36 10.21 -20.47 -12.84
CA SER A 36 10.65 -21.45 -13.83
C SER A 36 10.22 -22.88 -13.46
N LYS A 37 10.29 -23.25 -12.17
CA LYS A 37 9.89 -24.57 -11.67
C LYS A 37 8.38 -24.73 -11.47
N PHE A 38 7.69 -23.65 -11.12
CA PHE A 38 6.28 -23.65 -10.75
C PHE A 38 5.55 -22.46 -11.41
N PRO A 39 5.32 -22.52 -12.73
CA PRO A 39 4.82 -21.37 -13.50
C PRO A 39 3.41 -20.93 -13.10
N THR A 40 2.56 -21.86 -12.64
CA THR A 40 1.17 -21.60 -12.22
C THR A 40 1.03 -21.26 -10.74
N LYS A 41 2.15 -21.01 -10.05
CA LYS A 41 2.15 -20.69 -8.61
C LYS A 41 2.71 -19.31 -8.33
N ILE A 42 2.04 -18.65 -7.40
CA ILE A 42 2.37 -17.31 -6.95
C ILE A 42 3.22 -17.40 -5.68
N PRO A 43 4.44 -16.80 -5.68
CA PRO A 43 5.30 -16.72 -4.50
C PRO A 43 4.81 -15.62 -3.55
N LEU A 44 4.52 -16.01 -2.31
CA LEU A 44 3.90 -15.17 -1.29
C LEU A 44 4.72 -15.16 -0.01
N ILE A 45 4.77 -14.01 0.64
CA ILE A 45 5.27 -13.85 2.00
C ILE A 45 4.10 -13.40 2.88
N VAL A 46 3.77 -14.24 3.87
CA VAL A 46 2.66 -14.02 4.79
C VAL A 46 3.20 -13.81 6.20
N GLU A 47 2.88 -12.66 6.78
CA GLU A 47 3.34 -12.30 8.12
C GLU A 47 2.18 -11.87 9.02
N ARG A 48 2.39 -11.98 10.34
CA ARG A 48 1.45 -11.44 11.32
C ARG A 48 1.64 -9.92 11.40
N TYR A 49 0.55 -9.16 11.46
CA TYR A 49 0.66 -7.72 11.64
C TYR A 49 1.42 -7.38 12.92
N HIS A 50 2.29 -6.37 12.86
CA HIS A 50 3.21 -6.09 13.95
C HIS A 50 2.52 -5.63 15.26
N LYS A 51 1.29 -5.10 15.18
CA LYS A 51 0.46 -4.77 16.36
C LYS A 51 -0.49 -5.90 16.78
N GLU A 52 -0.59 -6.99 16.02
CA GLU A 52 -1.47 -8.11 16.33
C GLU A 52 -0.92 -8.93 17.50
N ARG A 53 -1.77 -9.14 18.52
CA ARG A 53 -1.41 -9.82 19.77
C ARG A 53 -2.28 -11.03 20.09
N ASN A 54 -3.45 -11.13 19.47
CA ASN A 54 -4.49 -12.11 19.77
C ASN A 54 -4.41 -13.35 18.86
N LEU A 55 -3.84 -13.22 17.67
CA LEU A 55 -3.68 -14.32 16.71
C LEU A 55 -2.33 -15.05 16.87
N PRO A 56 -2.32 -16.39 16.74
CA PRO A 56 -1.10 -17.19 16.69
C PRO A 56 -0.18 -16.79 15.52
N THR A 57 1.10 -17.11 15.64
CA THR A 57 2.09 -16.95 14.55
C THR A 57 2.04 -18.12 13.57
N LEU A 58 2.36 -17.86 12.30
CA LEU A 58 2.60 -18.91 11.31
C LEU A 58 3.98 -19.55 11.49
N ASP A 59 4.06 -20.88 11.35
CA ASP A 59 5.33 -21.62 11.36
C ASP A 59 6.19 -21.33 10.13
N LYS A 60 5.55 -21.09 8.98
CA LYS A 60 6.18 -20.77 7.71
C LYS A 60 5.60 -19.50 7.13
N LYS A 61 6.47 -18.61 6.69
CA LYS A 61 6.09 -17.31 6.09
C LYS A 61 6.08 -17.33 4.57
N LYS A 62 6.86 -18.20 3.91
CA LYS A 62 6.92 -18.31 2.44
C LYS A 62 5.93 -19.37 1.94
N PHE A 63 5.14 -19.01 0.92
CA PHE A 63 4.10 -19.87 0.35
C PHE A 63 4.20 -19.87 -1.19
N LEU A 64 3.79 -20.99 -1.78
CA LEU A 64 3.51 -21.12 -3.22
C LEU A 64 2.05 -21.50 -3.37
N VAL A 65 1.24 -20.58 -3.86
CA VAL A 65 -0.21 -20.74 -3.95
C VAL A 65 -0.62 -20.75 -5.42
N PRO A 66 -1.50 -21.68 -5.85
CA PRO A 66 -2.07 -21.65 -7.19
C PRO A 66 -2.70 -20.29 -7.54
N GLU A 67 -2.55 -19.87 -8.78
CA GLU A 67 -2.93 -18.54 -9.26
C GLU A 67 -4.46 -18.30 -9.32
N ASP A 68 -5.23 -19.38 -9.43
CA ASP A 68 -6.69 -19.43 -9.54
C ASP A 68 -7.42 -19.31 -8.19
N ILE A 69 -6.69 -19.54 -7.08
CA ILE A 69 -7.26 -19.43 -5.74
C ILE A 69 -7.69 -17.99 -5.46
N THR A 70 -8.88 -17.83 -4.88
CA THR A 70 -9.38 -16.52 -4.48
C THR A 70 -8.83 -16.06 -3.13
N MET A 71 -8.88 -14.76 -2.85
CA MET A 71 -8.57 -14.19 -1.54
C MET A 71 -9.38 -14.85 -0.41
N SER A 72 -10.66 -15.16 -0.63
CA SER A 72 -11.51 -15.86 0.35
C SER A 72 -11.03 -17.29 0.63
N GLN A 73 -10.68 -18.05 -0.39
CA GLN A 73 -10.14 -19.40 -0.24
C GLN A 73 -8.77 -19.36 0.46
N PHE A 74 -7.92 -18.40 0.10
CA PHE A 74 -6.62 -18.22 0.74
C PHE A 74 -6.76 -17.84 2.23
N LEU A 75 -7.73 -17.00 2.58
CA LEU A 75 -8.07 -16.68 3.97
C LEU A 75 -8.41 -17.95 4.78
N VAL A 76 -9.19 -18.87 4.20
CA VAL A 76 -9.50 -20.16 4.84
C VAL A 76 -8.24 -21.02 5.03
N ILE A 77 -7.33 -21.05 4.04
CA ILE A 77 -6.05 -21.76 4.16
C ILE A 77 -5.23 -21.22 5.33
N ILE A 78 -5.10 -19.89 5.45
CA ILE A 78 -4.37 -19.27 6.55
C ILE A 78 -5.08 -19.57 7.87
N ARG A 79 -6.40 -19.43 7.96
CA ARG A 79 -7.19 -19.75 9.17
C ARG A 79 -6.91 -21.14 9.69
N ASN A 80 -6.86 -22.14 8.79
CA ASN A 80 -6.57 -23.52 9.14
C ASN A 80 -5.13 -23.72 9.63
N ARG A 81 -4.16 -22.99 9.06
CA ARG A 81 -2.74 -23.09 9.47
C ARG A 81 -2.46 -22.46 10.82
N ILE A 82 -3.02 -21.28 11.11
CA ILE A 82 -2.83 -20.61 12.41
C ILE A 82 -3.78 -21.13 13.51
N ARG A 83 -4.61 -22.14 13.21
CA ARG A 83 -5.53 -22.80 14.16
C ARG A 83 -6.40 -21.81 14.94
N VAL A 84 -6.98 -20.85 14.22
CA VAL A 84 -7.81 -19.80 14.81
C VAL A 84 -9.13 -20.39 15.31
N LYS A 85 -9.61 -19.91 16.47
CA LYS A 85 -10.91 -20.33 17.02
C LYS A 85 -12.03 -19.96 16.04
N PRO A 86 -13.09 -20.77 15.91
CA PRO A 86 -14.19 -20.51 14.98
C PRO A 86 -14.80 -19.10 15.08
N ASN A 87 -14.85 -18.54 16.29
CA ASN A 87 -15.44 -17.23 16.57
C ASN A 87 -14.46 -16.06 16.46
N GLN A 88 -13.18 -16.32 16.21
CA GLN A 88 -12.17 -15.27 16.09
C GLN A 88 -12.03 -14.88 14.62
N ALA A 89 -12.31 -13.61 14.32
CA ALA A 89 -12.21 -13.09 12.97
C ALA A 89 -10.75 -12.88 12.54
N LEU A 90 -10.49 -13.11 11.26
CA LEU A 90 -9.17 -13.07 10.63
C LEU A 90 -9.29 -12.27 9.33
N TYR A 91 -8.37 -11.35 9.10
CA TYR A 91 -8.31 -10.50 7.93
C TYR A 91 -6.95 -10.61 7.26
N LEU A 92 -6.92 -10.39 5.95
CA LEU A 92 -5.71 -10.29 5.15
C LEU A 92 -5.56 -8.88 4.61
N ILE A 93 -4.33 -8.38 4.60
CA ILE A 93 -3.95 -7.03 4.19
C ILE A 93 -2.79 -7.18 3.20
N ILE A 94 -2.86 -6.55 2.03
CA ILE A 94 -1.79 -6.59 1.03
C ILE A 94 -1.23 -5.18 0.87
N ASN A 95 0.09 -4.99 1.01
CA ASN A 95 0.76 -3.69 0.93
C ASN A 95 0.08 -2.59 1.77
N ASN A 96 -0.33 -2.93 2.99
CA ASN A 96 -1.07 -2.05 3.91
C ASN A 96 -2.45 -1.57 3.38
N ARG A 97 -3.02 -2.23 2.37
CA ARG A 97 -4.40 -2.02 1.90
C ARG A 97 -5.27 -3.16 2.39
N SER A 98 -6.25 -2.81 3.21
CA SER A 98 -7.23 -3.74 3.79
C SER A 98 -8.34 -4.15 2.82
N MET A 99 -8.57 -3.34 1.78
CA MET A 99 -9.73 -3.46 0.90
C MET A 99 -9.41 -4.22 -0.39
N LEU A 100 -9.06 -5.50 -0.26
CA LEU A 100 -9.09 -6.38 -1.41
C LEU A 100 -10.43 -7.11 -1.47
N SER A 101 -11.01 -7.16 -2.68
CA SER A 101 -12.19 -7.98 -2.91
C SER A 101 -11.88 -9.43 -2.56
N MET A 102 -12.73 -10.06 -1.76
CA MET A 102 -12.59 -11.47 -1.40
C MET A 102 -12.75 -12.41 -2.61
N SER A 103 -13.31 -11.91 -3.72
CA SER A 103 -13.42 -12.62 -4.99
C SER A 103 -12.19 -12.50 -5.89
N LEU A 104 -11.24 -11.61 -5.57
CA LEU A 104 -10.01 -11.41 -6.36
C LEU A 104 -9.19 -12.71 -6.35
N THR A 105 -8.66 -13.11 -7.51
CA THR A 105 -7.74 -14.26 -7.61
C THR A 105 -6.33 -13.90 -7.16
N MET A 106 -5.51 -14.89 -6.78
CA MET A 106 -4.10 -14.67 -6.45
C MET A 106 -3.31 -14.10 -7.62
N ALA A 107 -3.60 -14.51 -8.87
CA ALA A 107 -3.04 -13.90 -10.07
C ALA A 107 -3.31 -12.39 -10.13
N GLN A 108 -4.57 -11.99 -10.00
CA GLN A 108 -4.96 -10.58 -10.03
C GLN A 108 -4.36 -9.81 -8.85
N ALA A 109 -4.30 -10.40 -7.66
CA ALA A 109 -3.65 -9.79 -6.51
C ALA A 109 -2.15 -9.57 -6.77
N TYR A 110 -1.49 -10.55 -7.36
CA TYR A 110 -0.06 -10.50 -7.66
C TYR A 110 0.27 -9.47 -8.74
N GLU A 111 -0.49 -9.41 -9.82
CA GLU A 111 -0.31 -8.42 -10.89
C GLU A 111 -0.47 -6.98 -10.35
N ASN A 112 -1.47 -6.78 -9.49
CA ASN A 112 -1.82 -5.45 -8.99
C ASN A 112 -0.95 -4.98 -7.82
N TYR A 113 -0.39 -5.90 -7.03
CA TYR A 113 0.23 -5.58 -5.74
C TYR A 113 1.56 -6.31 -5.49
N GLY A 114 2.11 -7.05 -6.46
CA GLY A 114 3.42 -7.68 -6.34
C GLY A 114 4.53 -6.67 -6.08
N ASP A 115 5.52 -7.05 -5.27
CA ASP A 115 6.69 -6.23 -4.97
C ASP A 115 7.78 -6.37 -6.05
N GLU A 116 8.78 -5.49 -6.04
CA GLU A 116 9.89 -5.52 -7.02
C GLU A 116 10.72 -6.77 -6.91
N ASP A 117 10.84 -7.30 -5.70
CA ASP A 117 11.59 -8.53 -5.44
C ASP A 117 10.92 -9.79 -6.03
N GLY A 118 9.70 -9.66 -6.55
CA GLY A 118 8.92 -10.71 -7.18
C GLY A 118 8.01 -11.49 -6.23
N PHE A 119 7.96 -11.15 -4.94
CA PHE A 119 6.99 -11.73 -3.99
C PHE A 119 5.75 -10.84 -3.85
N LEU A 120 4.62 -11.47 -3.48
CA LEU A 120 3.45 -10.75 -2.96
C LEU A 120 3.42 -10.81 -1.43
N TYR A 121 3.33 -9.65 -0.81
CA TYR A 121 3.37 -9.50 0.65
C TYR A 121 1.97 -9.37 1.22
N ILE A 122 1.64 -10.30 2.12
CA ILE A 122 0.35 -10.36 2.79
C ILE A 122 0.59 -10.33 4.29
N THR A 123 -0.21 -9.54 4.99
CA THR A 123 -0.22 -9.48 6.44
C THR A 123 -1.57 -9.92 6.97
N TYR A 124 -1.60 -10.71 8.04
CA TYR A 124 -2.85 -11.11 8.69
C TYR A 124 -3.03 -10.47 10.07
N ALA A 125 -4.29 -10.15 10.40
CA ALA A 125 -4.68 -9.48 11.65
C ALA A 125 -6.08 -9.89 12.10
N SER A 126 -6.41 -9.65 13.37
CA SER A 126 -7.72 -9.87 13.99
C SER A 126 -8.65 -8.68 13.77
N GLN A 127 -9.95 -8.89 14.00
CA GLN A 127 -10.95 -7.82 13.89
C GLN A 127 -10.65 -6.63 14.80
N GLU A 128 -10.13 -6.84 16.01
CA GLU A 128 -9.85 -5.73 16.92
C GLU A 128 -8.81 -4.78 16.32
N VAL A 129 -7.81 -5.32 15.63
CA VAL A 129 -6.77 -4.55 14.92
C VAL A 129 -7.30 -3.95 13.62
N PHE A 130 -8.14 -4.70 12.90
CA PHE A 130 -8.78 -4.27 11.66
C PHE A 130 -9.82 -3.17 11.88
N GLY A 131 -10.61 -3.26 12.96
CA GLY A 131 -11.62 -2.29 13.35
C GLY A 131 -11.01 -0.91 13.59
N TYR A 132 -9.78 -0.83 14.11
CA TYR A 132 -9.06 0.45 14.15
C TYR A 132 -8.77 1.02 12.75
N GLN A 133 -8.58 0.18 11.73
CA GLN A 133 -8.37 0.65 10.36
C GLN A 133 -9.69 1.07 9.69
N ASP A 134 -10.76 0.29 9.85
CA ASP A 134 -12.11 0.68 9.39
C ASP A 134 -12.58 1.96 10.08
N ASP A 135 -12.41 2.07 11.40
CA ASP A 135 -12.70 3.29 12.18
C ASP A 135 -11.86 4.48 11.72
N MET A 136 -10.59 4.27 11.37
CA MET A 136 -9.74 5.31 10.79
C MET A 136 -10.23 5.72 9.39
N GLN A 137 -10.74 4.78 8.60
CA GLN A 137 -11.28 5.02 7.27
C GLN A 137 -12.60 5.79 7.33
N GLU A 138 -13.50 5.37 8.21
CA GLU A 138 -14.76 6.04 8.53
C GLU A 138 -14.51 7.47 9.05
N LYS A 139 -13.52 7.65 9.94
CA LYS A 139 -13.09 8.97 10.41
C LYS A 139 -12.52 9.83 9.28
N SER A 140 -11.70 9.25 8.40
CA SER A 140 -11.13 9.95 7.25
C SER A 140 -12.22 10.39 6.27
N ASN A 141 -13.20 9.53 6.02
CA ASN A 141 -14.38 9.85 5.22
C ASN A 141 -15.17 11.02 5.80
N ARG A 142 -15.49 10.97 7.10
CA ARG A 142 -16.19 12.06 7.79
C ARG A 142 -15.39 13.36 7.79
N GLU A 143 -14.07 13.29 7.96
CA GLU A 143 -13.16 14.44 7.84
C GLU A 143 -13.25 15.06 6.44
N VAL A 144 -13.15 14.24 5.40
CA VAL A 144 -13.25 14.68 4.00
C VAL A 144 -14.62 15.29 3.72
N GLU A 145 -15.69 14.66 4.18
CA GLU A 145 -17.05 15.13 3.96
C GLU A 145 -17.30 16.49 4.62
N ALA A 146 -16.80 16.68 5.85
CA ALA A 146 -16.79 17.97 6.52
C ALA A 146 -15.96 19.03 5.75
N ILE A 147 -14.78 18.65 5.23
CA ILE A 147 -13.95 19.52 4.40
C ILE A 147 -14.70 19.95 3.14
N ARG A 148 -15.40 19.03 2.47
CA ARG A 148 -16.14 19.32 1.23
C ARG A 148 -17.36 20.18 1.47
N HIS A 149 -18.06 19.99 2.58
CA HIS A 149 -19.14 20.89 2.99
C HIS A 149 -18.62 22.31 3.24
N ARG A 150 -17.44 22.43 3.87
CA ARG A 150 -16.81 23.72 4.17
C ARG A 150 -16.17 24.39 2.96
N PHE A 151 -15.63 23.60 2.02
CA PHE A 151 -14.90 24.06 0.84
C PHE A 151 -15.42 23.35 -0.42
N PRO A 152 -16.62 23.70 -0.91
CA PRO A 152 -17.29 22.95 -1.98
C PRO A 152 -16.54 22.99 -3.33
N ASN A 153 -15.81 24.08 -3.60
CA ASN A 153 -15.04 24.27 -4.84
C ASN A 153 -13.61 23.70 -4.76
N LYS A 154 -13.33 22.86 -3.76
CA LYS A 154 -12.02 22.28 -3.55
C LYS A 154 -12.07 20.77 -3.52
N VAL A 155 -10.99 20.17 -4.03
CA VAL A 155 -10.79 18.73 -4.10
C VAL A 155 -9.76 18.30 -3.06
N PRO A 156 -10.11 17.38 -2.15
CA PRO A 156 -9.18 16.83 -1.17
C PRO A 156 -8.32 15.74 -1.83
N LEU A 157 -7.01 15.92 -1.79
CA LEU A 157 -6.02 15.03 -2.37
C LEU A 157 -5.18 14.38 -1.27
N TYR A 158 -4.83 13.11 -1.49
CA TYR A 158 -3.77 12.42 -0.76
C TYR A 158 -2.63 12.09 -1.72
N VAL A 159 -1.49 12.76 -1.54
CA VAL A 159 -0.37 12.77 -2.48
C VAL A 159 0.83 12.07 -1.87
N THR A 160 1.34 11.04 -2.54
CA THR A 160 2.47 10.24 -2.05
C THR A 160 3.52 10.01 -3.13
N ARG A 161 4.77 9.81 -2.70
CA ARG A 161 5.82 9.37 -3.62
C ARG A 161 5.59 7.92 -3.97
N TYR A 162 5.83 7.54 -5.21
CA TYR A 162 5.89 6.13 -5.59
C TYR A 162 6.94 5.41 -4.73
N VAL A 163 6.54 4.28 -4.14
CA VAL A 163 7.32 3.62 -3.07
C VAL A 163 8.71 3.19 -3.54
N ARG A 164 8.84 2.90 -4.83
CA ARG A 164 10.05 2.42 -5.51
C ARG A 164 10.93 3.56 -6.03
N ASP A 165 10.41 4.79 -6.06
CA ASP A 165 11.18 5.96 -6.48
C ASP A 165 12.06 6.49 -5.34
N ARG A 166 13.36 6.61 -5.60
CA ARG A 166 14.35 7.16 -4.67
C ARG A 166 14.96 8.48 -5.15
N GLU A 167 14.70 8.87 -6.39
CA GLU A 167 15.29 10.04 -7.02
C GLU A 167 14.52 11.32 -6.67
N VAL A 168 13.19 11.22 -6.54
CA VAL A 168 12.35 12.36 -6.20
C VAL A 168 12.32 12.59 -4.68
N PRO A 169 12.49 13.82 -4.19
CA PRO A 169 12.33 14.14 -2.77
C PRO A 169 10.92 13.83 -2.24
N VAL A 170 10.81 13.52 -0.95
CA VAL A 170 9.51 13.35 -0.28
C VAL A 170 8.91 14.72 0.03
N LEU A 171 7.65 14.93 -0.32
CA LEU A 171 6.89 16.10 0.11
C LEU A 171 6.73 16.13 1.65
N GLY A 172 6.96 17.29 2.26
CA GLY A 172 6.74 17.47 3.70
C GLY A 172 5.27 17.40 4.15
N ARG A 173 4.32 17.35 3.21
CA ARG A 173 2.88 17.15 3.47
C ARG A 173 2.30 16.25 2.38
N THR A 174 1.37 15.39 2.77
CA THR A 174 0.69 14.44 1.86
C THR A 174 -0.76 14.83 1.58
N LYS A 175 -1.45 15.51 2.50
CA LYS A 175 -2.83 15.99 2.29
C LYS A 175 -2.83 17.38 1.65
N PHE A 176 -3.61 17.56 0.57
CA PHE A 176 -3.78 18.84 -0.12
C PHE A 176 -5.26 19.13 -0.36
N LEU A 177 -5.59 20.41 -0.45
CA LEU A 177 -6.91 20.89 -0.83
C LEU A 177 -6.74 21.86 -2.00
N VAL A 178 -7.13 21.45 -3.20
CA VAL A 178 -6.85 22.17 -4.45
C VAL A 178 -8.12 22.66 -5.13
N PRO A 179 -8.09 23.74 -5.93
CA PRO A 179 -9.23 24.13 -6.76
C PRO A 179 -9.67 22.99 -7.68
N GLN A 180 -10.98 22.83 -7.84
CA GLN A 180 -11.56 21.74 -8.65
C GLN A 180 -11.30 21.91 -10.15
N GLU A 181 -11.16 23.15 -10.60
CA GLU A 181 -10.84 23.56 -11.97
C GLU A 181 -9.37 23.38 -12.36
N LEU A 182 -8.49 23.16 -11.38
CA LEU A 182 -7.08 22.93 -11.61
C LEU A 182 -6.89 21.69 -12.49
N THR A 183 -6.02 21.74 -13.49
CA THR A 183 -5.73 20.56 -14.32
C THR A 183 -4.63 19.68 -13.72
N MET A 184 -4.57 18.41 -14.12
CA MET A 184 -3.49 17.50 -13.75
C MET A 184 -2.11 18.07 -14.06
N SER A 185 -1.93 18.71 -15.23
CA SER A 185 -0.67 19.37 -15.60
C SER A 185 -0.34 20.59 -14.75
N GLN A 186 -1.32 21.43 -14.43
CA GLN A 186 -1.10 22.57 -13.54
C GLN A 186 -0.74 22.08 -12.12
N PHE A 187 -1.39 21.03 -11.65
CA PHE A 187 -1.05 20.42 -10.36
C PHE A 187 0.36 19.81 -10.36
N LEU A 188 0.74 19.09 -11.42
CA LEU A 188 2.09 18.57 -11.61
C LEU A 188 3.14 19.70 -11.53
N TYR A 189 2.89 20.84 -12.18
CA TYR A 189 3.76 22.01 -12.10
C TYR A 189 3.90 22.54 -10.65
N ILE A 190 2.80 22.62 -9.90
CA ILE A 190 2.83 23.01 -8.48
C ILE A 190 3.69 22.06 -7.66
N ILE A 191 3.53 20.74 -7.85
CA ILE A 191 4.31 19.73 -7.13
C ILE A 191 5.80 19.84 -7.47
N ARG A 192 6.16 19.98 -8.76
CA ARG A 192 7.56 20.21 -9.20
C ARG A 192 8.18 21.42 -8.52
N THR A 193 7.44 22.53 -8.49
CA THR A 193 7.88 23.78 -7.86
C THR A 193 8.12 23.61 -6.36
N LYS A 194 7.20 22.92 -5.67
CA LYS A 194 7.34 22.65 -4.22
C LYS A 194 8.52 21.73 -3.89
N MET A 195 8.87 20.81 -4.78
CA MET A 195 10.02 19.91 -4.62
C MET A 195 11.35 20.53 -5.02
N LYS A 196 11.35 21.72 -5.64
CA LYS A 196 12.54 22.37 -6.20
C LYS A 196 13.31 21.45 -7.17
N LEU A 197 12.57 20.71 -7.99
CA LEU A 197 13.16 19.83 -9.00
C LEU A 197 13.85 20.66 -10.10
N ARG A 198 14.92 20.10 -10.68
CA ARG A 198 15.57 20.69 -11.86
C ARG A 198 14.69 20.50 -13.08
N ASP A 199 14.75 21.42 -14.04
CA ASP A 199 13.94 21.36 -15.27
C ASP A 199 14.21 20.09 -16.08
N SER A 200 15.42 19.54 -15.98
CA SER A 200 15.84 18.29 -16.64
C SER A 200 15.28 17.02 -15.99
N GLN A 201 14.73 17.07 -14.78
CA GLN A 201 14.17 15.90 -14.11
C GLN A 201 12.71 15.74 -14.52
N ALA A 202 12.36 14.61 -15.13
CA ALA A 202 10.96 14.28 -15.42
C ALA A 202 10.21 14.00 -14.11
N LEU A 203 8.90 14.32 -14.07
CA LEU A 203 8.02 13.98 -12.96
C LEU A 203 6.65 13.63 -13.52
N TYR A 204 6.10 12.51 -13.10
CA TYR A 204 4.81 11.97 -13.53
C TYR A 204 3.86 11.90 -12.34
N LEU A 205 2.56 12.05 -12.61
CA LEU A 205 1.49 11.81 -11.65
C LEU A 205 0.67 10.59 -12.08
N LEU A 206 0.30 9.77 -11.10
CA LEU A 206 -0.57 8.62 -11.25
C LEU A 206 -1.78 8.80 -10.37
N VAL A 207 -2.95 8.43 -10.87
CA VAL A 207 -4.17 8.36 -10.07
C VAL A 207 -4.45 6.91 -9.71
N ASN A 208 -4.61 6.63 -8.41
CA ASN A 208 -4.79 5.29 -7.84
C ASN A 208 -3.77 4.24 -8.36
N ASP A 209 -2.52 4.67 -8.57
CA ASP A 209 -1.38 3.84 -9.02
C ASP A 209 -1.53 3.15 -10.38
N LYS A 210 -2.58 3.45 -11.17
CA LYS A 210 -2.87 2.71 -12.42
C LYS A 210 -3.27 3.56 -13.62
N VAL A 211 -3.57 4.85 -13.44
CA VAL A 211 -4.09 5.67 -14.54
C VAL A 211 -3.24 6.93 -14.70
N LEU A 212 -2.62 7.07 -15.88
CA LEU A 212 -2.11 8.35 -16.40
C LEU A 212 -3.34 9.19 -16.72
N ALA A 213 -3.84 9.93 -15.74
CA ALA A 213 -4.91 10.90 -15.98
C ALA A 213 -4.42 11.88 -17.07
N SER A 214 -5.26 12.12 -18.08
CA SER A 214 -4.95 13.05 -19.14
C SER A 214 -4.42 14.36 -18.56
N HIS A 215 -3.35 14.90 -19.15
CA HIS A 215 -2.75 16.18 -18.77
C HIS A 215 -3.77 17.33 -18.68
N SER A 216 -4.82 17.27 -19.49
CA SER A 216 -5.91 18.27 -19.54
C SER A 216 -7.06 18.00 -18.57
N MET A 217 -7.14 16.80 -17.96
CA MET A 217 -8.20 16.45 -17.03
C MET A 217 -8.17 17.37 -15.80
N THR A 218 -9.34 17.84 -15.38
CA THR A 218 -9.47 18.68 -14.17
C THR A 218 -9.48 17.83 -12.90
N MET A 219 -9.12 18.42 -11.77
CA MET A 219 -9.20 17.76 -10.45
C MET A 219 -10.63 17.31 -10.14
N ALA A 220 -11.64 18.07 -10.56
CA ALA A 220 -13.05 17.70 -10.41
C ALA A 220 -13.38 16.39 -11.14
N GLN A 221 -12.97 16.28 -12.41
CA GLN A 221 -13.19 15.10 -13.24
C GLN A 221 -12.43 13.90 -12.68
N ALA A 222 -11.15 14.08 -12.34
CA ALA A 222 -10.32 13.03 -11.75
C ALA A 222 -10.92 12.53 -10.42
N TYR A 223 -11.41 13.44 -9.58
CA TYR A 223 -12.04 13.09 -8.32
C TYR A 223 -13.36 12.35 -8.53
N GLN A 224 -14.22 12.79 -9.44
CA GLN A 224 -15.48 12.09 -9.73
C GLN A 224 -15.24 10.67 -10.24
N GLN A 225 -14.20 10.48 -11.05
CA GLN A 225 -13.90 9.20 -11.69
C GLN A 225 -13.10 8.24 -10.80
N PHE A 226 -12.20 8.76 -9.97
CA PHE A 226 -11.18 7.95 -9.28
C PHE A 226 -11.07 8.21 -7.77
N ARG A 227 -12.05 8.88 -7.15
CA ARG A 227 -12.08 9.04 -5.69
C ARG A 227 -11.97 7.67 -4.99
N SER A 228 -11.10 7.60 -3.99
CA SER A 228 -10.94 6.43 -3.14
C SER A 228 -12.01 6.38 -2.05
N HIS A 229 -12.13 5.23 -1.40
CA HIS A 229 -13.13 4.94 -0.37
C HIS A 229 -12.86 5.63 0.98
N ASP A 230 -11.68 6.22 1.22
CA ASP A 230 -11.42 7.18 2.33
C ASP A 230 -11.86 8.60 2.00
N GLY A 231 -12.41 8.79 0.80
CA GLY A 231 -12.93 10.05 0.35
C GLY A 231 -11.89 10.92 -0.34
N TYR A 232 -10.60 10.62 -0.26
CA TYR A 232 -9.57 11.39 -0.96
C TYR A 232 -9.41 10.93 -2.41
N LEU A 233 -8.90 11.81 -3.28
CA LEU A 233 -8.29 11.40 -4.54
C LEU A 233 -6.80 11.12 -4.30
N HIS A 234 -6.39 9.86 -4.51
CA HIS A 234 -5.00 9.43 -4.31
C HIS A 234 -4.18 9.71 -5.55
N ILE A 235 -3.13 10.52 -5.38
CA ILE A 235 -2.18 10.86 -6.41
C ILE A 235 -0.79 10.37 -6.00
N THR A 236 -0.14 9.63 -6.88
CA THR A 236 1.22 9.13 -6.68
C THR A 236 2.16 9.83 -7.65
N TYR A 237 3.34 10.30 -7.20
CA TYR A 237 4.34 10.94 -8.07
C TYR A 237 5.64 10.12 -8.19
N ALA A 238 6.26 10.15 -9.37
CA ALA A 238 7.51 9.44 -9.68
C ALA A 238 8.34 10.17 -10.76
N ALA A 239 9.67 10.01 -10.77
CA ALA A 239 10.62 10.56 -11.74
C ALA A 239 10.60 9.82 -13.08
N GLN A 240 10.41 8.51 -13.06
CA GLN A 240 10.45 7.67 -14.26
C GLN A 240 9.03 7.38 -14.75
N GLN A 241 8.85 7.17 -16.05
CA GLN A 241 7.70 6.39 -16.52
C GLN A 241 7.87 4.99 -15.94
N VAL A 242 7.28 4.72 -14.77
CA VAL A 242 7.45 3.44 -14.07
C VAL A 242 6.67 2.30 -14.75
N PHE A 243 6.30 2.48 -16.01
CA PHE A 243 5.45 1.59 -16.81
C PHE A 243 5.96 1.63 -18.25
N GLY A 244 6.83 0.67 -18.56
CA GLY A 244 6.85 0.03 -19.88
C GLY A 244 5.89 -1.14 -19.84
#